data_AF-A0A2K3KV34-F1
#
_entry.id   AF-A0A2K3KV34-F1
#
_cell.length_a   1.000
_cell.length_b   1.000
_cell.length_c   1.000
_cell.angle_alpha   90.00
_cell.angle_beta   90.00
_cell.angle_gamma   90.00
#
_symmetry.space_group_name_H-M   'P 1'
#
loop_
_entity.id
_entity.type
_entity.pdbx_description
1 polymer ?
#
loop_
_entity_poly.entity_id
_entity_poly.type
_entity_poly.pdbx_seq_one_letter_code
_entity_poly.pdbx_strand_id
1 'polypeptide(L)'
;MGKTTLAQLVFNDHRIMEQFDFKVWVRVSESFDLTRLTRSILESIDSSAVDCENYILQRELQQRLAGKRYLLVLDDVWNKDRHTWDNFILRFSGSSGCKMIVTTRNMEVASVMRSTRLLHLKQLEENDSWSLFVKYAFRGRNVFEYPNLELIGKKIVKKCGGLPLALKTLGSILQTKSSEPEWVKILESNFWHLPE
;
A
#
# COMPACT_ATOMS: atom_id res chain seq x y z
N MET A 1 0.05 -3.83 -7.65
CA MET A 1 -0.64 -4.88 -6.87
C MET A 1 -1.54 -4.37 -5.74
N GLY A 2 -1.47 -3.12 -5.27
CA GLY A 2 -2.45 -2.62 -4.29
C GLY A 2 -2.19 -3.00 -2.83
N LYS A 3 -0.92 -3.21 -2.45
CA LYS A 3 -0.53 -3.56 -1.06
C LYS A 3 -0.95 -2.50 -0.05
N THR A 4 -0.60 -1.25 -0.30
CA THR A 4 -1.03 -0.09 0.50
C THR A 4 -2.55 -0.02 0.61
N THR A 5 -3.27 -0.22 -0.50
CA THR A 5 -4.74 -0.23 -0.51
C THR A 5 -5.32 -1.34 0.37
N LEU A 6 -4.79 -2.57 0.28
CA LEU A 6 -5.26 -3.66 1.13
C LEU A 6 -4.97 -3.39 2.61
N ALA A 7 -3.77 -2.90 2.93
CA ALA A 7 -3.43 -2.54 4.30
C ALA A 7 -4.33 -1.41 4.82
N GLN A 8 -4.69 -0.42 4.00
CA GLN A 8 -5.65 0.65 4.35
C GLN A 8 -7.04 0.10 4.64
N LEU A 9 -7.52 -0.90 3.88
CA LEU A 9 -8.81 -1.54 4.14
C LEU A 9 -8.82 -2.23 5.51
N VAL A 10 -7.76 -2.97 5.85
CA VAL A 10 -7.62 -3.61 7.17
C VAL A 10 -7.49 -2.57 8.28
N PHE A 11 -6.64 -1.56 8.07
CA PHE A 11 -6.42 -0.50 9.05
C PHE A 11 -7.71 0.29 9.32
N ASN A 12 -8.56 0.51 8.32
CA ASN A 12 -9.80 1.28 8.46
C ASN A 12 -11.05 0.43 8.72
N ASP A 13 -10.92 -0.88 8.97
CA ASP A 13 -12.07 -1.75 9.26
C ASP A 13 -12.56 -1.53 10.69
N HIS A 14 -13.83 -1.15 10.87
CA HIS A 14 -14.44 -0.89 12.17
C HIS A 14 -14.32 -2.08 13.15
N ARG A 15 -14.40 -3.32 12.65
CA ARG A 15 -14.29 -4.55 13.46
C ARG A 15 -12.90 -4.72 14.07
N ILE A 16 -11.90 -4.12 13.42
CA ILE A 16 -10.49 -4.11 13.85
C ILE A 16 -10.22 -2.90 14.74
N MET A 17 -10.88 -1.76 14.50
CA MET A 17 -10.66 -0.53 15.27
C MET A 17 -10.89 -0.72 16.77
N GLU A 18 -11.91 -1.47 17.16
CA GLU A 18 -12.28 -1.68 18.57
C GLU A 18 -11.33 -2.65 19.31
N GLN A 19 -10.40 -3.31 18.60
CA GLN A 19 -9.51 -4.32 19.17
C GLN A 19 -8.16 -3.77 19.65
N PHE A 20 -7.81 -2.54 19.26
CA PHE A 20 -6.49 -1.96 19.53
C PHE A 20 -6.61 -0.61 20.24
N ASP A 21 -5.80 -0.41 21.27
CA ASP A 21 -5.66 0.87 21.96
C ASP A 21 -5.01 1.93 21.06
N PHE A 22 -4.05 1.50 20.23
CA PHE A 22 -3.37 2.38 19.27
C PHE A 22 -3.33 1.80 17.87
N LYS A 23 -3.47 2.68 16.87
CA LYS A 23 -3.34 2.36 15.47
C LYS A 23 -2.40 3.36 14.83
N VAL A 24 -1.27 2.87 14.37
CA VAL A 24 -0.20 3.71 13.83
C VAL A 24 0.08 3.29 12.40
N TRP A 25 0.14 4.27 11.51
CA TRP A 25 0.53 4.08 10.11
C TRP A 25 1.71 4.97 9.80
N VAL A 26 2.84 4.36 9.44
CA VAL A 26 4.02 5.10 9.01
C VAL A 26 4.48 4.60 7.66
N ARG A 27 4.64 5.52 6.72
CA ARG A 27 5.34 5.24 5.46
C ARG A 27 6.85 5.33 5.72
N VAL A 28 7.57 4.26 5.40
CA VAL A 28 9.02 4.19 5.62
C VAL A 28 9.74 4.87 4.45
N SER A 29 10.66 5.78 4.78
CA SER A 29 11.50 6.44 3.78
C SER A 29 12.46 5.46 3.12
N GLU A 30 12.77 5.66 1.84
CA GLU A 30 13.87 4.95 1.16
C GLU A 30 15.22 5.26 1.80
N SER A 31 15.46 6.52 2.19
CA SER A 31 16.56 6.91 3.07
C SER A 31 16.23 6.49 4.50
N PHE A 32 16.40 5.20 4.77
CA PHE A 32 16.00 4.59 6.03
C PHE A 32 16.77 5.19 7.21
N ASP A 33 16.02 5.65 8.20
CA ASP A 33 16.54 6.17 9.46
C ASP A 33 15.64 5.66 10.60
N LEU A 34 16.22 4.82 11.44
CA LEU A 34 15.53 4.18 12.56
C LEU A 34 15.03 5.17 13.61
N THR A 35 15.78 6.26 13.81
CA THR A 35 15.41 7.35 14.73
C THR A 35 14.19 8.08 14.19
N ARG A 36 14.22 8.47 12.91
CA ARG A 36 13.08 9.15 12.27
C ARG A 36 11.84 8.27 12.28
N LEU A 37 11.98 6.99 11.98
CA LEU A 37 10.87 6.03 12.06
C LEU A 37 10.29 5.95 13.47
N THR A 38 11.14 5.80 14.49
CA THR A 38 10.72 5.73 15.89
C THR A 38 9.97 7.00 16.31
N ARG A 39 10.48 8.17 15.91
CA ARG A 39 9.84 9.46 16.17
C ARG A 39 8.46 9.55 15.51
N SER A 40 8.34 9.20 14.23
CA SER A 40 7.05 9.23 13.54
C SER A 40 6.01 8.29 14.16
N ILE A 41 6.44 7.16 14.70
CA ILE A 41 5.55 6.26 15.45
C ILE A 41 5.09 6.91 16.76
N LEU A 42 6.01 7.51 17.51
CA LEU A 42 5.70 8.21 18.75
C LEU A 42 4.73 9.38 18.52
N GLU A 43 5.00 10.23 17.54
CA GLU A 43 4.13 11.36 17.16
C GLU A 43 2.72 10.91 16.76
N SER A 44 2.58 9.71 16.20
CA SER A 44 1.28 9.12 15.86
C SER A 44 0.52 8.60 17.09
N ILE A 45 1.21 8.33 18.19
CA ILE A 45 0.62 7.86 19.46
C ILE A 45 0.30 9.06 20.35
N ASP A 46 1.24 10.01 20.45
CA ASP A 46 1.13 11.22 21.24
C ASP A 46 1.88 12.37 20.55
N SER A 47 1.14 13.40 20.17
CA SER A 47 1.65 14.59 19.48
C SER A 47 2.56 15.47 20.34
N SER A 48 2.65 15.26 21.66
CA SER A 48 3.51 16.06 22.54
C SER A 48 4.97 15.59 22.61
N ALA A 49 5.34 14.50 21.93
CA ALA A 49 6.65 13.84 22.05
C ALA A 49 7.78 14.50 21.22
N VAL A 50 7.80 15.83 21.09
CA VAL A 50 8.49 16.53 19.98
C VAL A 50 10.01 16.68 20.15
N ASP A 51 10.59 16.50 21.34
CA ASP A 51 11.98 16.98 21.59
C ASP A 51 12.89 16.02 22.38
N CYS A 52 12.79 14.72 22.14
CA CYS A 52 13.62 13.72 22.81
C CYS A 52 14.84 13.26 21.99
N GLU A 53 16.00 13.13 22.65
CA GLU A 53 17.21 12.50 22.09
C GLU A 53 16.97 11.01 21.74
N ASN A 54 17.80 10.44 20.88
CA ASN A 54 17.62 9.08 20.32
C ASN A 54 17.45 7.97 21.37
N TYR A 55 18.20 8.04 22.48
CA TYR A 55 18.10 7.03 23.54
C TYR A 55 16.80 7.18 24.33
N ILE A 56 16.31 8.42 24.48
CA ILE A 56 15.07 8.75 25.18
C ILE A 56 13.87 8.27 24.34
N LEU A 57 13.92 8.45 23.01
CA LEU A 57 12.85 8.03 22.09
C LEU A 57 12.54 6.54 22.21
N GLN A 58 13.55 5.68 22.36
CA GLN A 58 13.32 4.24 22.47
C GLN A 58 12.61 3.88 23.78
N ARG A 59 13.04 4.47 24.90
CA ARG A 59 12.44 4.23 26.21
C ARG A 59 11.01 4.78 26.27
N GLU A 60 10.80 5.97 25.73
CA GLU A 60 9.47 6.59 25.65
C GLU A 60 8.52 5.71 24.85
N LEU A 61 8.93 5.22 23.68
CA LEU A 61 8.09 4.33 22.87
C LEU A 61 7.71 3.07 23.65
N GLN A 62 8.68 2.42 24.31
CA GLN A 62 8.40 1.24 25.12
C GLN A 62 7.41 1.55 26.26
N GLN A 63 7.59 2.66 26.95
CA GLN A 63 6.70 3.07 28.04
C GLN A 63 5.27 3.35 27.54
N ARG A 64 5.11 4.00 26.39
CA ARG A 64 3.80 4.29 25.79
C ARG A 64 3.09 3.03 25.29
N LEU A 65 3.84 2.04 24.80
CA LEU A 65 3.31 0.78 24.31
C LEU A 65 3.11 -0.28 25.40
N ALA A 66 3.66 -0.08 26.60
CA ALA A 66 3.61 -1.04 27.69
C ALA A 66 2.16 -1.34 28.10
N GLY A 67 1.77 -2.62 28.05
CA GLY A 67 0.43 -3.07 28.43
C GLY A 67 -0.69 -2.67 27.45
N LYS A 68 -0.34 -2.19 26.25
CA LYS A 68 -1.29 -1.74 25.23
C LYS A 68 -1.31 -2.68 24.03
N ARG A 69 -2.49 -2.86 23.45
CA ARG A 69 -2.68 -3.53 22.16
C ARG A 69 -2.55 -2.50 21.05
N TYR A 70 -1.67 -2.74 20.09
CA TYR A 70 -1.52 -1.85 18.95
C TYR A 70 -1.48 -2.57 17.62
N LEU A 71 -1.96 -1.87 16.59
CA LEU A 71 -1.77 -2.22 15.19
C LEU A 71 -0.79 -1.20 14.57
N LEU A 72 0.38 -1.67 14.17
CA LEU A 72 1.39 -0.85 13.51
C LEU A 72 1.48 -1.25 12.02
N VAL A 73 1.31 -0.29 11.13
CA VAL A 73 1.53 -0.46 9.70
C VAL A 73 2.81 0.27 9.28
N LEU A 74 3.78 -0.49 8.76
CA LEU A 74 4.98 0.02 8.11
C LEU A 74 4.82 -0.12 6.60
N ASP A 75 4.50 0.98 5.93
CA ASP A 75 4.18 0.99 4.50
C ASP A 75 5.42 1.32 3.64
N ASP A 76 5.56 0.61 2.52
CA ASP A 76 6.58 0.82 1.48
C ASP A 76 8.03 0.66 2.00
N VAL A 77 8.32 -0.46 2.69
CA VAL A 77 9.63 -0.72 3.30
C VAL A 77 10.67 -1.22 2.28
N TRP A 78 11.86 -0.61 2.30
CA TRP A 78 12.98 -0.92 1.41
C TRP A 78 14.26 -1.44 2.09
N ASN A 79 14.50 -1.07 3.36
CA ASN A 79 15.73 -1.45 4.06
C ASN A 79 15.84 -2.96 4.27
N LYS A 80 16.98 -3.53 3.90
CA LYS A 80 17.28 -4.97 3.99
C LYS A 80 18.19 -5.32 5.16
N ASP A 81 18.66 -4.32 5.92
CA ASP A 81 19.56 -4.58 7.04
C ASP A 81 18.82 -5.29 8.18
N ARG A 82 19.24 -6.53 8.44
CA ARG A 82 18.61 -7.39 9.43
C ARG A 82 18.84 -6.92 10.85
N HIS A 83 20.05 -6.48 11.17
CA HIS A 83 20.39 -6.05 12.53
C HIS A 83 19.54 -4.85 12.97
N THR A 84 19.29 -3.92 12.05
CA THR A 84 18.40 -2.78 12.23
C THR A 84 16.98 -3.22 12.56
N TRP A 85 16.41 -4.16 11.80
CA TRP A 85 15.05 -4.64 12.03
C TRP A 85 14.92 -5.49 13.29
N ASP A 86 15.89 -6.34 13.58
CA ASP A 86 15.93 -7.11 14.84
C ASP A 86 15.96 -6.14 16.03
N ASN A 87 16.81 -5.11 16.01
CA ASN A 87 16.87 -4.07 17.05
C ASN A 87 15.56 -3.26 17.16
N PHE A 88 14.91 -2.97 16.03
CA PHE A 88 13.63 -2.27 16.02
C PHE A 88 12.51 -3.12 16.62
N ILE A 89 12.35 -4.37 16.15
CA ILE A 89 11.29 -5.30 16.57
C ILE A 89 11.43 -5.64 18.06
N LEU A 90 12.66 -5.75 18.58
CA LEU A 90 12.90 -5.99 20.01
C LEU A 90 12.18 -4.97 20.90
N ARG A 91 12.02 -3.71 20.45
CA ARG A 91 11.33 -2.63 21.19
C ARG A 91 9.83 -2.86 21.35
N PHE A 92 9.24 -3.76 20.57
CA PHE A 92 7.82 -4.12 20.57
C PHE A 92 7.57 -5.48 21.24
N SER A 93 8.61 -6.10 21.81
CA SER A 93 8.52 -7.43 22.42
C SER A 93 7.83 -7.36 23.79
N GLY A 94 6.96 -8.33 24.08
CA GLY A 94 6.29 -8.46 25.38
C GLY A 94 4.82 -8.02 25.41
N SER A 95 4.32 -7.39 24.35
CA SER A 95 2.91 -6.97 24.27
C SER A 95 2.06 -8.03 23.58
N SER A 96 1.31 -8.82 24.36
CA SER A 96 0.33 -9.77 23.85
C SER A 96 -0.83 -9.05 23.15
N GLY A 97 -1.24 -9.54 21.98
CA GLY A 97 -2.37 -8.96 21.24
C GLY A 97 -2.00 -7.86 20.25
N CYS A 98 -0.71 -7.58 20.05
CA CYS A 98 -0.24 -6.59 19.08
C CYS A 98 -0.02 -7.19 17.68
N LYS A 99 -0.18 -6.37 16.64
CA LYS A 99 0.02 -6.77 15.24
C LYS A 99 0.85 -5.72 14.50
N MET A 100 1.78 -6.21 13.69
CA MET A 100 2.55 -5.38 12.76
C MET A 100 2.26 -5.84 11.34
N ILE A 101 1.90 -4.92 10.46
CA ILE A 101 1.73 -5.14 9.02
C ILE A 101 2.85 -4.39 8.31
N VAL A 102 3.55 -5.10 7.44
CA VAL A 102 4.62 -4.52 6.61
C VAL A 102 4.23 -4.66 5.17
N THR A 103 4.26 -3.56 4.41
CA THR A 103 4.14 -3.63 2.95
C THR A 103 5.51 -3.40 2.32
N THR A 104 5.87 -4.24 1.35
CA THR A 104 7.13 -4.10 0.61
C THR A 104 6.98 -4.61 -0.81
N ARG A 105 7.83 -4.12 -1.71
CA ARG A 105 7.99 -4.64 -3.08
C ARG A 105 9.08 -5.69 -3.15
N ASN A 106 9.90 -5.82 -2.11
CA ASN A 106 11.09 -6.65 -2.11
C ASN A 106 10.91 -7.88 -1.22
N MET A 107 11.08 -9.05 -1.80
CA MET A 107 10.98 -10.33 -1.10
C MET A 107 12.05 -10.53 -0.03
N GLU A 108 13.23 -9.97 -0.23
CA GLU A 108 14.33 -10.01 0.74
C GLU A 108 13.97 -9.24 2.02
N VAL A 109 13.36 -8.06 1.88
CA VAL A 109 12.84 -7.28 3.02
C VAL A 109 11.81 -8.10 3.81
N ALA A 110 10.89 -8.76 3.10
CA ALA A 110 9.88 -9.60 3.75
C ALA A 110 10.49 -10.78 4.52
N SER A 111 11.57 -11.36 4.01
CA SER A 111 12.36 -12.42 4.67
C SER A 111 13.08 -11.89 5.92
N VAL A 112 13.75 -10.75 5.80
CA VAL A 112 14.50 -10.11 6.90
C VAL A 112 13.59 -9.70 8.05
N MET A 113 12.36 -9.27 7.78
CA MET A 113 11.36 -8.92 8.81
C MET A 113 10.80 -10.13 9.57
N ARG A 114 11.16 -11.38 9.18
CA ARG A 114 10.73 -12.65 9.81
C ARG A 114 9.22 -12.71 10.06
N SER A 115 8.44 -12.25 9.09
CA SER A 115 6.98 -12.20 9.24
C SER A 115 6.41 -13.59 9.51
N THR A 116 5.51 -13.68 10.49
CA THR A 116 4.78 -14.92 10.78
C THR A 116 3.82 -15.32 9.65
N ARG A 117 3.40 -14.34 8.82
CA ARG A 117 2.55 -14.55 7.66
C ARG A 117 3.00 -13.67 6.49
N LEU A 118 3.20 -14.30 5.33
CA LEU A 118 3.50 -13.60 4.08
C LEU A 118 2.30 -13.66 3.16
N LEU A 119 1.85 -12.48 2.69
CA LEU A 119 0.75 -12.35 1.74
C LEU A 119 1.28 -11.82 0.41
N HIS A 120 1.27 -12.68 -0.60
CA HIS A 120 1.64 -12.31 -1.97
C HIS A 120 0.40 -11.82 -2.72
N LEU A 121 0.34 -10.52 -2.99
CA LEU A 121 -0.73 -9.98 -3.84
C LEU A 121 -0.45 -10.27 -5.30
N LYS A 122 -1.38 -11.01 -5.90
CA LYS A 122 -1.39 -11.34 -7.33
C LYS A 122 -2.00 -10.19 -8.13
N GLN A 123 -1.85 -10.29 -9.45
CA GLN A 123 -2.59 -9.44 -10.39
C GLN A 123 -4.09 -9.70 -10.28
N LEU A 124 -4.89 -8.72 -10.69
CA LEU A 124 -6.34 -8.90 -10.80
C LEU A 124 -6.66 -9.87 -11.93
N GLU A 125 -7.72 -10.65 -11.74
CA GLU A 125 -8.28 -11.46 -12.82
C GLU A 125 -8.88 -10.59 -13.92
N GLU A 126 -9.14 -11.16 -15.09
CA GLU A 126 -9.59 -10.42 -16.27
C GLU A 126 -10.92 -9.68 -16.02
N ASN A 127 -11.89 -10.36 -15.37
CA ASN A 127 -13.19 -9.77 -15.05
C ASN A 127 -13.09 -8.62 -14.04
N ASP A 128 -12.27 -8.77 -13.00
CA ASP A 128 -12.02 -7.72 -12.02
C ASP A 128 -11.26 -6.54 -12.62
N SER A 129 -10.31 -6.84 -13.51
CA SER A 129 -9.54 -5.83 -14.25
C SER A 129 -10.45 -4.99 -15.14
N TRP A 130 -11.34 -5.66 -15.88
CA TRP A 130 -12.35 -5.01 -16.71
C TRP A 130 -13.30 -4.16 -15.86
N SER A 131 -13.82 -4.71 -14.77
CA SER A 131 -14.73 -4.00 -13.86
C SER A 131 -14.09 -2.76 -13.26
N LEU A 132 -12.83 -2.86 -12.81
CA LEU A 132 -12.06 -1.73 -12.30
C LEU A 132 -11.84 -0.67 -13.37
N PHE A 133 -11.45 -1.06 -14.58
CA PHE A 133 -11.25 -0.14 -15.69
C PHE A 133 -12.54 0.60 -16.04
N VAL A 134 -13.66 -0.12 -16.18
CA VAL A 134 -14.98 0.44 -16.49
C VAL A 134 -15.40 1.49 -15.46
N LYS A 135 -15.20 1.19 -14.17
CA LYS A 135 -15.48 2.13 -13.08
C LYS A 135 -14.80 3.49 -13.30
N TYR A 136 -13.56 3.50 -13.78
CA TYR A 136 -12.80 4.73 -14.00
C TYR A 136 -13.06 5.37 -15.37
N ALA A 137 -13.13 4.58 -16.45
CA ALA A 137 -13.30 5.09 -17.82
C ALA A 137 -14.72 5.58 -18.12
N PHE A 138 -15.74 4.92 -17.57
CA PHE A 138 -17.13 5.23 -17.91
C PHE A 138 -17.86 6.00 -16.81
N ARG A 139 -17.35 6.03 -15.57
CA ARG A 139 -17.94 6.72 -14.40
C ARG A 139 -19.46 6.53 -14.27
N GLY A 140 -19.92 5.28 -14.36
CA GLY A 140 -21.34 4.93 -14.23
C GLY A 140 -22.16 5.08 -15.53
N ARG A 141 -21.57 5.55 -16.63
CA ARG A 141 -22.17 5.40 -17.96
C ARG A 141 -22.27 3.92 -18.31
N ASN A 142 -23.34 3.57 -19.00
CA ASN A 142 -23.56 2.22 -19.48
C ASN A 142 -22.57 1.90 -20.62
N VAL A 143 -21.67 0.95 -20.40
CA VAL A 143 -20.68 0.53 -21.38
C VAL A 143 -21.32 0.02 -22.68
N PHE A 144 -22.49 -0.63 -22.58
CA PHE A 144 -23.18 -1.22 -23.73
C PHE A 144 -23.68 -0.16 -24.73
N GLU A 145 -23.73 1.11 -24.34
CA GLU A 145 -24.04 2.23 -25.24
C GLU A 145 -22.85 2.61 -26.13
N TYR A 146 -21.66 2.07 -25.86
CA TYR A 146 -20.40 2.40 -26.55
C TYR A 146 -19.65 1.12 -26.99
N PRO A 147 -20.22 0.28 -27.86
CA PRO A 147 -19.67 -1.05 -28.19
C PRO A 147 -18.25 -1.00 -28.79
N ASN A 148 -17.93 0.04 -29.57
CA ASN A 148 -16.59 0.22 -30.12
C ASN A 148 -15.55 0.61 -29.05
N LEU A 149 -15.91 1.51 -28.12
CA LEU A 149 -15.06 1.87 -26.99
C LEU A 149 -14.88 0.70 -26.02
N GLU A 150 -15.92 -0.13 -25.84
CA GLU A 150 -15.83 -1.37 -25.08
C GLU A 150 -14.76 -2.30 -25.68
N LEU A 151 -14.82 -2.53 -27.00
CA LEU A 151 -13.89 -3.42 -27.69
C LEU A 151 -12.44 -2.92 -27.60
N ILE A 152 -12.20 -1.62 -27.78
CA ILE A 152 -10.87 -1.02 -27.62
C ILE A 152 -10.43 -1.09 -26.15
N GLY A 153 -11.33 -0.78 -25.22
CA GLY A 153 -11.09 -0.85 -23.78
C GLY A 153 -10.63 -2.23 -23.32
N LYS A 154 -11.27 -3.32 -23.78
CA LYS A 154 -10.86 -4.69 -23.44
C LYS A 154 -9.43 -4.99 -23.89
N LYS A 155 -9.01 -4.48 -25.07
CA LYS A 155 -7.61 -4.60 -25.54
C LYS A 155 -6.64 -3.82 -24.65
N ILE A 156 -7.01 -2.62 -24.21
CA ILE A 156 -6.22 -1.80 -23.28
C ILE A 156 -6.07 -2.52 -21.93
N VAL A 157 -7.17 -3.04 -21.38
CA VAL A 157 -7.17 -3.80 -20.12
C VAL A 157 -6.25 -5.03 -20.19
N LYS A 158 -6.29 -5.75 -21.32
CA LYS A 158 -5.36 -6.87 -21.57
C LYS A 158 -3.89 -6.40 -21.53
N LYS A 159 -3.57 -5.26 -22.15
CA LYS A 159 -2.22 -4.67 -22.09
C LYS A 159 -1.81 -4.21 -20.69
N CYS A 160 -2.75 -3.83 -19.83
CA CYS A 160 -2.45 -3.47 -18.43
C CYS A 160 -2.03 -4.65 -17.55
N GLY A 161 -2.21 -5.90 -17.99
CA GLY A 161 -1.73 -7.09 -17.28
C GLY A 161 -2.26 -7.22 -15.85
N GLY A 162 -3.52 -6.85 -15.61
CA GLY A 162 -4.15 -6.96 -14.29
C GLY A 162 -3.55 -6.07 -13.19
N LEU A 163 -2.75 -5.05 -13.55
CA LEU A 163 -2.17 -4.11 -12.59
C LEU A 163 -3.19 -3.03 -12.19
N PRO A 164 -3.65 -2.97 -10.93
CA PRO A 164 -4.72 -2.05 -10.51
C PRO A 164 -4.43 -0.57 -10.80
N LEU A 165 -3.18 -0.14 -10.60
CA LEU A 165 -2.78 1.25 -10.82
C LEU A 165 -2.79 1.61 -12.31
N ALA A 166 -2.31 0.71 -13.19
CA ALA A 166 -2.34 0.94 -14.63
C ALA A 166 -3.79 1.05 -15.14
N LEU A 167 -4.66 0.12 -14.72
CA LEU A 167 -6.09 0.12 -15.06
C LEU A 167 -6.78 1.40 -14.60
N LYS A 168 -6.56 1.80 -13.35
CA LYS A 168 -7.12 3.05 -12.80
C LYS A 168 -6.64 4.28 -13.56
N THR A 169 -5.33 4.39 -13.80
CA THR A 169 -4.73 5.55 -14.45
C THR A 169 -5.25 5.71 -15.87
N LEU A 170 -5.18 4.64 -16.67
CA LEU A 170 -5.62 4.67 -18.06
C LEU A 170 -7.12 4.83 -18.19
N GLY A 171 -7.89 4.15 -17.34
CA GLY A 171 -9.34 4.37 -17.27
C GLY A 171 -9.66 5.84 -16.97
N SER A 172 -8.97 6.46 -16.00
CA SER A 172 -9.20 7.86 -15.65
C SER A 172 -8.81 8.83 -16.78
N ILE A 173 -7.73 8.55 -17.53
CA ILE A 173 -7.33 9.33 -18.70
C ILE A 173 -8.41 9.24 -19.78
N LEU A 174 -8.81 8.02 -20.13
CA LEU A 174 -9.78 7.74 -21.19
C LEU A 174 -11.20 8.22 -20.85
N GLN A 175 -11.49 8.43 -19.57
CA GLN A 175 -12.74 9.03 -19.15
C GLN A 175 -13.02 10.39 -19.79
N THR A 176 -11.97 11.18 -20.02
CA THR A 176 -12.04 12.51 -20.66
C THR A 176 -12.07 12.44 -22.19
N LYS A 177 -12.04 11.24 -22.77
CA LYS A 177 -11.91 10.98 -24.20
C LYS A 177 -13.20 10.35 -24.71
N SER A 178 -13.90 11.05 -25.59
CA SER A 178 -15.21 10.64 -26.10
C SER A 178 -15.14 9.93 -27.45
N SER A 179 -14.00 9.99 -28.15
CA SER A 179 -13.87 9.47 -29.52
C SER A 179 -13.03 8.20 -29.61
N GLU A 180 -13.40 7.30 -30.52
CA GLU A 180 -12.65 6.07 -30.81
C GLU A 180 -11.19 6.32 -31.21
N PRO A 181 -10.87 7.30 -32.08
CA PRO A 181 -9.47 7.55 -32.47
C PRO A 181 -8.56 7.91 -31.28
N GLU A 182 -9.09 8.60 -30.27
CA GLU A 182 -8.33 8.93 -29.06
C GLU A 182 -8.02 7.69 -28.22
N TRP A 183 -8.95 6.73 -28.15
CA TRP A 183 -8.73 5.45 -27.47
C TRP A 183 -7.74 4.57 -28.23
N VAL A 184 -7.85 4.52 -29.56
CA VAL A 184 -6.88 3.80 -30.42
C VAL A 184 -5.48 4.38 -30.26
N LYS A 185 -5.33 5.71 -30.23
CA LYS A 185 -4.02 6.36 -30.00
C LYS A 185 -3.36 5.91 -28.69
N ILE A 186 -4.14 5.74 -27.62
CA ILE A 186 -3.63 5.20 -26.35
C ILE A 186 -3.32 3.71 -26.47
N LEU A 187 -4.13 2.93 -27.18
CA LEU A 187 -3.87 1.51 -27.39
C LEU A 187 -2.56 1.26 -28.17
N GLU A 188 -2.26 2.11 -29.15
CA GLU A 188 -1.13 1.98 -30.08
C GLU A 188 0.13 2.74 -29.65
N SER A 189 0.08 3.48 -28.54
CA SER A 189 1.19 4.31 -28.08
C SER A 189 2.45 3.51 -27.72
N ASN A 190 3.63 4.10 -27.91
CA ASN A 190 4.90 3.42 -27.62
C ASN A 190 5.20 3.23 -26.12
N PHE A 191 4.47 3.87 -25.20
CA PHE A 191 4.74 3.76 -23.77
C PHE A 191 4.44 2.36 -23.20
N TRP A 192 3.77 1.48 -23.96
CA TRP A 192 3.61 0.07 -23.60
C TRP A 192 4.91 -0.75 -23.69
N HIS A 193 5.93 -0.21 -24.35
CA HIS A 193 7.21 -0.87 -24.61
C HIS A 193 8.37 -0.22 -23.84
N LEU A 194 8.10 0.37 -22.67
CA LEU A 194 9.17 0.91 -21.83
C LEU A 194 10.10 -0.26 -21.41
N PRO A 195 11.43 -0.09 -21.53
CA PRO A 195 12.38 -1.09 -21.04
C PRO A 195 12.20 -1.29 -19.53
N GLU A 196 12.35 -2.55 -19.09
CA GLU A 196 12.29 -2.96 -17.68
C GLU A 196 13.32 -2.25 -16.79
#